data_AF-A0A9W8NYQ7-F1
#
_entry.id   AF-A0A9W8NYQ7-F1
#
_cell.length_a   1.000
_cell.length_b   1.000
_cell.length_c   1.000
_cell.angle_alpha   90.00
_cell.angle_beta   90.00
_cell.angle_gamma   90.00
#
_symmetry.space_group_name_H-M   'P 1'
#
loop_
_entity.id
_entity.type
_entity.pdbx_description
1 polymer ?
#
loop_
_entity_poly.entity_id
_entity_poly.type
_entity_poly.pdbx_seq_one_letter_code
_entity_poly.pdbx_strand_id
1 'polypeptide(L)'
;MNSMMGSQNDEPGMLEVLSRALKESQNSTTRLQTELNIALEKSKELEKENARLRADVVQLSDTKNLKLEHVDTQVPVMSDEVCRLTESNNELKETITALNVKAEEAQGELKAAQEHLAQFSTKYAQLRQKKKDLNEELHAATDRVAELELAITDLHDKYVKSKQLRKEIQLELKNAKEQQNAKKQHESWQLMKEDSLKIHNKIKTLAFQLPLFRARPNFTNLLPIAKDIDIDILEFLKIKAPSYHWNDQSVFYVPTGLVLSARSSQHYLKYSPVSAVLSDSDFQVEPAYKSRDPEIRELITHGHKGVIYLGLYKRFVPDCVASTTAGMILPDLMSDQLSSLSEEIYRTAHSAGSLAGLPTTEKLQALFLDGTLKVQCSIYQCIGFNQDLYRTLTQENKPEAKRKKPGMDEEEHVERGSPKKPRGVPSIKKSSGQRARPSKMR
;
A
#
# COMPACT_ATOMS: atom_id res chain seq x y z
N MET A 1 51.02 -157.64 -122.28
CA MET A 1 52.28 -157.88 -123.01
C MET A 1 52.39 -156.80 -124.07
N ASN A 2 53.49 -156.12 -124.28
CA ASN A 2 54.79 -155.97 -123.61
C ASN A 2 55.62 -155.17 -124.63
N SER A 3 56.76 -154.66 -124.17
CA SER A 3 57.96 -154.45 -125.00
C SER A 3 57.94 -153.23 -125.93
N MET A 4 58.88 -152.31 -125.74
CA MET A 4 60.28 -152.35 -126.24
C MET A 4 60.40 -151.87 -127.69
N MET A 5 61.41 -151.03 -127.90
CA MET A 5 62.16 -150.79 -129.15
C MET A 5 61.35 -150.13 -130.27
N GLY A 6 61.79 -149.01 -130.84
CA GLY A 6 62.95 -148.92 -131.75
C GLY A 6 62.41 -149.04 -133.19
N SER A 7 62.76 -148.23 -134.18
CA SER A 7 64.05 -147.61 -134.46
C SER A 7 63.92 -146.56 -135.60
N GLN A 8 64.90 -145.64 -135.62
CA GLN A 8 65.54 -145.00 -136.80
C GLN A 8 64.80 -143.92 -137.62
N ASN A 9 65.39 -142.71 -137.51
CA ASN A 9 65.75 -141.70 -138.52
C ASN A 9 64.93 -141.57 -139.82
N ASP A 10 64.37 -140.38 -140.07
CA ASP A 10 64.89 -139.41 -141.05
C ASP A 10 64.15 -138.06 -140.92
N GLU A 11 64.81 -136.97 -141.30
CA GLU A 11 64.49 -135.54 -141.04
C GLU A 11 63.06 -135.07 -141.42
N PRO A 12 62.43 -134.18 -140.63
CA PRO A 12 61.24 -133.45 -141.07
C PRO A 12 61.62 -132.25 -141.97
N GLY A 13 61.09 -132.26 -143.20
CA GLY A 13 61.18 -131.16 -144.15
C GLY A 13 60.50 -129.87 -143.66
N MET A 14 61.09 -128.75 -144.07
CA MET A 14 60.77 -127.32 -143.84
C MET A 14 59.28 -126.90 -143.70
N LEU A 15 58.33 -127.69 -144.20
CA LEU A 15 56.89 -127.44 -144.12
C LEU A 15 56.30 -127.60 -142.70
N GLU A 16 56.84 -128.49 -141.87
CA GLU A 16 56.35 -128.67 -140.49
C GLU A 16 56.75 -127.52 -139.56
N VAL A 17 57.89 -126.87 -139.83
CA VAL A 17 58.37 -125.70 -139.09
C VAL A 17 57.47 -124.49 -139.35
N LEU A 18 57.04 -124.28 -140.60
CA LEU A 18 56.15 -123.17 -140.96
C LEU A 18 54.74 -123.32 -140.37
N SER A 19 54.22 -124.55 -140.30
CA SER A 19 52.90 -124.81 -139.70
C SER A 19 52.91 -124.58 -138.17
N ARG A 20 54.03 -124.90 -137.49
CA ARG A 20 54.20 -124.63 -136.06
C ARG A 20 54.37 -123.13 -135.77
N ALA A 21 55.16 -122.42 -136.59
CA ALA A 21 55.33 -120.97 -136.48
C ALA A 21 54.03 -120.19 -136.73
N LEU A 22 53.18 -120.62 -137.67
CA LEU A 22 51.89 -119.99 -137.94
C LEU A 22 50.91 -120.18 -136.76
N LYS A 23 50.91 -121.38 -136.16
CA LYS A 23 50.05 -121.68 -135.00
C LYS A 23 50.50 -120.92 -133.75
N GLU A 24 51.80 -120.76 -133.52
CA GLU A 24 52.35 -119.91 -132.46
C GLU A 24 52.06 -118.43 -132.70
N SER A 25 52.13 -117.96 -133.96
CA SER A 25 51.77 -116.59 -134.33
C SER A 25 50.29 -116.30 -134.05
N GLN A 26 49.38 -117.20 -134.43
CA GLN A 26 47.95 -117.03 -134.17
C GLN A 26 47.61 -117.06 -132.66
N ASN A 27 48.27 -117.91 -131.88
CA ASN A 27 48.13 -117.94 -130.42
C ASN A 27 48.70 -116.69 -129.74
N SER A 28 49.79 -116.12 -130.27
CA SER A 28 50.34 -114.85 -129.78
C SER A 28 49.39 -113.67 -130.05
N THR A 29 48.80 -113.60 -131.25
CA THR A 29 47.87 -112.54 -131.62
C THR A 29 46.61 -112.57 -130.77
N THR A 30 46.05 -113.75 -130.51
CA THR A 30 44.87 -113.89 -129.62
C THR A 30 45.17 -113.53 -128.17
N ARG A 31 46.37 -113.84 -127.69
CA ARG A 31 46.84 -113.43 -126.35
C ARG A 31 47.04 -111.91 -126.24
N LEU A 32 47.69 -111.29 -127.23
CA LEU A 32 47.84 -109.83 -127.27
C LEU A 32 46.50 -109.11 -127.38
N GLN A 33 45.54 -109.66 -128.14
CA GLN A 33 44.19 -109.12 -128.24
C GLN A 33 43.46 -109.18 -126.89
N THR A 34 43.64 -110.26 -126.12
CA THR A 34 43.03 -110.39 -124.80
C THR A 34 43.70 -109.49 -123.77
N GLU A 35 45.03 -109.38 -123.78
CA GLU A 35 45.76 -108.45 -122.92
C GLU A 35 45.41 -106.98 -123.24
N LEU A 36 45.23 -106.62 -124.52
CA LEU A 36 44.78 -105.30 -124.93
C LEU A 36 43.37 -104.99 -124.43
N ASN A 37 42.43 -105.94 -124.53
CA ASN A 37 41.07 -105.76 -124.03
C ASN A 37 41.04 -105.60 -122.51
N ILE A 38 41.88 -106.34 -121.76
CA ILE A 38 42.01 -106.20 -120.31
C ILE A 38 42.58 -104.81 -119.95
N ALA A 39 43.61 -104.36 -120.68
CA ALA A 39 44.20 -103.03 -120.46
C ALA A 39 43.20 -101.91 -120.75
N LEU A 40 42.35 -102.07 -121.77
CA LEU A 40 41.36 -101.09 -122.17
C LEU A 40 40.21 -100.98 -121.14
N GLU A 41 39.74 -102.10 -120.59
CA GLU A 41 38.77 -102.06 -119.50
C GLU A 41 39.36 -101.45 -118.22
N LYS A 42 40.63 -101.78 -117.90
CA LYS A 42 41.32 -101.15 -116.78
C LYS A 42 41.50 -99.64 -116.96
N SER A 43 41.74 -99.18 -118.19
CA SER A 43 41.80 -97.75 -118.51
C SER A 43 40.45 -97.05 -118.28
N LYS A 44 39.33 -97.69 -118.65
CA LYS A 44 37.98 -97.14 -118.41
C LYS A 44 37.63 -97.07 -116.92
N GLU A 45 38.05 -98.05 -116.13
CA GLU A 45 37.87 -98.01 -114.68
C GLU A 45 38.64 -96.84 -114.04
N LEU A 46 39.90 -96.65 -114.46
CA LEU A 46 40.71 -95.53 -113.97
C LEU A 46 40.13 -94.17 -114.38
N GLU A 47 39.58 -94.03 -115.58
CA GLU A 47 38.88 -92.80 -115.98
C GLU A 47 37.64 -92.52 -115.12
N LYS A 48 36.84 -93.55 -114.82
CA LYS A 48 35.69 -93.42 -113.92
C LYS A 48 36.12 -93.02 -112.51
N GLU A 49 37.19 -93.60 -112.00
CA GLU A 49 37.71 -93.27 -110.67
C GLU A 49 38.28 -91.85 -110.62
N ASN A 50 38.98 -91.42 -111.68
CA ASN A 50 39.52 -90.06 -111.78
C ASN A 50 38.40 -89.01 -111.89
N ALA A 51 37.32 -89.32 -112.60
CA ALA A 51 36.12 -88.47 -112.66
C ALA A 51 35.46 -88.33 -111.28
N ARG A 52 35.39 -89.42 -110.50
CA ARG A 52 34.85 -89.42 -109.14
C ARG A 52 35.71 -88.59 -108.18
N LEU A 53 37.03 -88.76 -108.21
CA LEU A 53 37.95 -88.00 -107.36
C LEU A 53 37.90 -86.49 -107.68
N ARG A 54 37.73 -86.12 -108.95
CA ARG A 54 37.51 -84.70 -109.32
C ARG A 54 36.21 -84.14 -108.74
N ALA A 55 35.14 -84.92 -108.77
CA ALA A 55 33.87 -84.53 -108.15
C ALA A 55 34.01 -84.35 -106.62
N ASP A 56 34.72 -85.26 -105.96
CA ASP A 56 34.97 -85.19 -104.51
C ASP A 56 35.83 -83.96 -104.14
N VAL A 57 36.85 -83.62 -104.96
CA VAL A 57 37.68 -82.41 -104.76
C VAL A 57 36.85 -81.13 -104.89
N VAL A 58 35.95 -81.06 -105.87
CA VAL A 58 35.05 -79.90 -106.04
C VAL A 58 34.13 -79.77 -104.82
N GLN A 59 33.48 -80.85 -104.39
CA GLN A 59 32.60 -80.82 -103.20
C GLN A 59 33.36 -80.44 -101.91
N LEU A 60 34.60 -80.92 -101.72
CA LEU A 60 35.43 -80.54 -100.58
C LEU A 60 35.85 -79.06 -100.65
N SER A 61 36.09 -78.52 -101.84
CA SER A 61 36.40 -77.10 -102.00
C SER A 61 35.20 -76.21 -101.72
N ASP A 62 34.00 -76.59 -102.18
CA ASP A 62 32.77 -75.82 -101.95
C ASP A 62 32.37 -75.87 -100.47
N THR A 63 32.47 -77.03 -99.82
CA THR A 63 32.18 -77.16 -98.38
C THR A 63 33.20 -76.44 -97.50
N LYS A 64 34.47 -76.36 -97.91
CA LYS A 64 35.50 -75.57 -97.21
C LYS A 64 35.24 -74.07 -97.36
N ASN A 65 34.88 -73.60 -98.55
CA ASN A 65 34.59 -72.19 -98.80
C ASN A 65 33.32 -71.72 -98.08
N LEU A 66 32.25 -72.53 -98.06
CA LEU A 66 31.03 -72.24 -97.31
C LEU A 66 31.27 -72.19 -95.79
N LYS A 67 32.11 -73.07 -95.25
CA LYS A 67 32.46 -73.05 -93.82
C LYS A 67 33.36 -71.85 -93.48
N LEU A 68 34.23 -71.41 -94.41
CA LEU A 68 35.06 -70.23 -94.18
C LEU A 68 34.22 -68.94 -94.20
N GLU A 69 33.32 -68.76 -95.18
CA GLU A 69 32.44 -67.59 -95.24
C GLU A 69 31.52 -67.49 -94.01
N HIS A 70 31.01 -68.62 -93.51
CA HIS A 70 30.18 -68.62 -92.31
C HIS A 70 30.96 -68.27 -91.04
N VAL A 71 32.24 -68.65 -90.95
CA VAL A 71 33.12 -68.31 -89.83
C VAL A 71 33.58 -66.85 -89.94
N ASP A 72 33.96 -66.37 -91.13
CA ASP A 72 34.37 -64.99 -91.38
C ASP A 72 33.23 -63.98 -91.19
N THR A 73 31.97 -64.41 -91.32
CA THR A 73 30.81 -63.57 -91.02
C THR A 73 30.33 -63.67 -89.56
N GLN A 74 30.53 -64.81 -88.88
CA GLN A 74 30.17 -64.95 -87.45
C GLN A 74 31.19 -64.35 -86.49
N VAL A 75 32.49 -64.44 -86.79
CA VAL A 75 33.55 -63.92 -85.90
C VAL A 75 33.42 -62.40 -85.65
N PRO A 76 33.16 -61.54 -86.66
CA PRO A 76 32.92 -60.11 -86.44
C PRO A 76 31.68 -59.87 -85.59
N VAL A 77 30.56 -60.56 -85.87
CA VAL A 77 29.30 -60.42 -85.12
C VAL A 77 29.45 -60.84 -83.66
N MET A 78 30.18 -61.94 -83.41
CA MET A 78 30.51 -62.37 -82.05
C MET A 78 31.47 -61.39 -81.37
N SER A 79 32.44 -60.83 -82.10
CA SER A 79 33.35 -59.81 -81.57
C SER A 79 32.62 -58.52 -81.18
N ASP A 80 31.68 -58.07 -82.01
CA ASP A 80 30.83 -56.92 -81.75
C ASP A 80 29.92 -57.17 -80.54
N GLU A 81 29.35 -58.37 -80.42
CA GLU A 81 28.54 -58.75 -79.26
C GLU A 81 29.37 -58.82 -77.97
N VAL A 82 30.60 -59.32 -78.03
CA VAL A 82 31.53 -59.31 -76.88
C VAL A 82 31.89 -57.87 -76.49
N CYS A 83 32.09 -56.97 -77.46
CA CYS A 83 32.31 -55.55 -77.17
C CYS A 83 31.09 -54.92 -76.47
N ARG A 84 29.89 -55.11 -77.01
CA ARG A 84 28.64 -54.62 -76.39
C ARG A 84 28.42 -55.17 -74.99
N LEU A 85 28.65 -56.48 -74.80
CA LEU A 85 28.52 -57.10 -73.48
C LEU A 85 29.58 -56.57 -72.51
N THR A 86 30.80 -56.27 -72.99
CA THR A 86 31.85 -55.67 -72.16
C THR A 86 31.49 -54.24 -71.75
N GLU A 87 30.99 -53.44 -72.68
CA GLU A 87 30.47 -52.09 -72.41
C GLU A 87 29.31 -52.13 -71.42
N SER A 88 28.31 -52.97 -71.66
CA SER A 88 27.18 -53.16 -70.75
C SER A 88 27.62 -53.63 -69.36
N ASN A 89 28.62 -54.52 -69.28
CA ASN A 89 29.16 -54.97 -67.99
C ASN A 89 29.94 -53.86 -67.27
N ASN A 90 30.60 -52.96 -67.99
CA ASN A 90 31.23 -51.77 -67.42
C ASN A 90 30.19 -50.77 -66.91
N GLU A 91 29.13 -50.49 -67.66
CA GLU A 91 28.00 -49.65 -67.22
C GLU A 91 27.31 -50.24 -65.98
N LEU A 92 27.13 -51.56 -65.93
CA LEU A 92 26.61 -52.26 -64.76
C LEU A 92 27.54 -52.13 -63.55
N LYS A 93 28.86 -52.21 -63.74
CA LYS A 93 29.81 -51.95 -62.65
C LYS A 93 29.72 -50.51 -62.17
N GLU A 94 29.65 -49.53 -63.07
CA GLU A 94 29.50 -48.12 -62.70
C GLU A 94 28.20 -47.88 -61.94
N THR A 95 27.07 -48.43 -62.40
CA THR A 95 25.78 -48.31 -61.68
C THR A 95 25.81 -49.01 -60.32
N ILE A 96 26.45 -50.17 -60.19
CA ILE A 96 26.66 -50.84 -58.89
C ILE A 96 27.49 -49.95 -57.97
N THR A 97 28.58 -49.34 -58.46
CA THR A 97 29.40 -48.43 -57.63
C THR A 97 28.61 -47.20 -57.19
N ALA A 98 27.82 -46.60 -58.08
CA ALA A 98 26.99 -45.45 -57.76
C ALA A 98 25.88 -45.80 -56.74
N LEU A 99 25.28 -47.00 -56.85
CA LEU A 99 24.30 -47.48 -55.88
C LEU A 99 24.92 -47.76 -54.51
N ASN A 100 26.14 -48.31 -54.48
CA ASN A 100 26.87 -48.51 -53.22
C ASN A 100 27.18 -47.18 -52.53
N VAL A 101 27.62 -46.16 -53.27
CA VAL A 101 27.84 -44.81 -52.71
C VAL A 101 26.54 -44.25 -52.12
N LYS A 102 25.43 -44.33 -52.86
CA LYS A 102 24.11 -43.89 -52.34
C LYS A 102 23.65 -44.68 -51.12
N ALA A 103 23.95 -45.97 -51.06
CA ALA A 103 23.62 -46.80 -49.90
C ALA A 103 24.45 -46.40 -48.67
N GLU A 104 25.73 -46.08 -48.84
CA GLU A 104 26.60 -45.58 -47.77
C GLU A 104 26.15 -44.19 -47.28
N GLU A 105 25.79 -43.28 -48.19
CA GLU A 105 25.23 -41.97 -47.86
C GLU A 105 23.93 -42.10 -47.06
N ALA A 106 22.98 -42.92 -47.53
CA ALA A 106 21.73 -43.18 -46.83
C ALA A 106 21.95 -43.83 -45.45
N GLN A 107 22.96 -44.71 -45.32
CA GLN A 107 23.34 -45.29 -44.04
C GLN A 107 23.94 -44.24 -43.09
N GLY A 108 24.73 -43.30 -43.62
CA GLY A 108 25.26 -42.16 -42.88
C GLY A 108 24.15 -41.24 -42.36
N GLU A 109 23.20 -40.87 -43.22
CA GLU A 109 22.03 -40.07 -42.86
C GLU A 109 21.16 -40.76 -41.81
N LEU A 110 20.96 -42.07 -41.94
CA LEU A 110 20.21 -42.86 -40.95
C LEU A 110 20.88 -42.84 -39.57
N LYS A 111 22.21 -42.99 -39.51
CA LYS A 111 22.96 -42.89 -38.25
C LYS A 111 22.85 -41.49 -37.64
N ALA A 112 23.03 -40.44 -38.44
CA ALA A 112 22.89 -39.06 -37.97
C ALA A 112 21.47 -38.78 -37.44
N ALA A 113 20.43 -39.26 -38.13
CA ALA A 113 19.05 -39.13 -37.68
C ALA A 113 18.80 -39.87 -36.36
N GLN A 114 19.36 -41.08 -36.18
CA GLN A 114 19.29 -41.84 -34.92
C GLN A 114 19.97 -41.09 -33.76
N GLU A 115 21.15 -40.51 -34.00
CA GLU A 115 21.86 -39.69 -33.01
C GLU A 115 21.06 -38.45 -32.62
N HIS A 116 20.48 -37.75 -33.60
CA HIS A 116 19.60 -36.61 -33.34
C HIS A 116 18.37 -37.02 -32.53
N LEU A 117 17.74 -38.15 -32.84
CA LEU A 117 16.59 -38.67 -32.09
C LEU A 117 16.96 -38.99 -30.64
N ALA A 118 18.13 -39.59 -30.41
CA ALA A 118 18.64 -39.84 -29.06
C ALA A 118 18.84 -38.53 -28.29
N GLN A 119 19.48 -37.53 -28.91
CA GLN A 119 19.67 -36.21 -28.31
C GLN A 119 18.34 -35.52 -27.98
N PHE A 120 17.35 -35.58 -28.87
CA PHE A 120 16.03 -35.02 -28.62
C PHE A 120 15.31 -35.74 -27.47
N SER A 121 15.41 -37.06 -27.40
CA SER A 121 14.87 -37.85 -26.29
C SER A 121 15.47 -37.44 -24.94
N THR A 122 16.80 -37.27 -24.88
CA THR A 122 17.48 -36.78 -23.68
C THR A 122 17.05 -35.37 -23.30
N LYS A 123 16.99 -34.43 -24.27
CA LYS A 123 16.51 -33.06 -24.02
C LYS A 123 15.06 -33.04 -23.54
N TYR A 124 14.20 -33.89 -24.09
CA TYR A 124 12.81 -34.00 -23.65
C TYR A 124 12.71 -34.48 -22.20
N ALA A 125 13.50 -35.50 -21.81
CA ALA A 125 13.56 -35.97 -20.43
C ALA A 125 14.05 -34.87 -19.46
N GLN A 126 15.09 -34.12 -19.84
CA GLN A 126 15.60 -32.99 -19.05
C GLN A 126 14.56 -31.87 -18.90
N LEU A 127 13.86 -31.50 -19.99
CA LEU A 127 12.81 -30.49 -19.94
C LEU A 127 11.62 -30.94 -19.09
N ARG A 128 11.25 -32.22 -19.15
CA ARG A 128 10.21 -32.81 -18.30
C ARG A 128 10.60 -32.76 -16.82
N GLN A 129 11.85 -33.06 -16.49
CA GLN A 129 12.35 -32.95 -15.12
C GLN A 129 12.36 -31.49 -14.65
N LYS A 130 12.90 -30.58 -15.45
CA LYS A 130 12.90 -29.14 -15.13
C LYS A 130 11.49 -28.58 -14.93
N LYS A 131 10.50 -29.04 -15.71
CA LYS A 131 9.09 -28.69 -15.51
C LYS A 131 8.57 -29.17 -14.15
N LYS A 132 8.95 -30.37 -13.72
CA LYS A 132 8.57 -30.92 -12.41
C LYS A 132 9.18 -30.08 -11.28
N ASP A 133 10.47 -29.81 -11.35
CA ASP A 133 11.20 -29.03 -10.34
C ASP A 133 10.61 -27.61 -10.21
N LEU A 134 10.35 -26.93 -11.34
CA LEU A 134 9.71 -25.61 -11.34
C LEU A 134 8.29 -25.63 -10.76
N ASN A 135 7.55 -26.73 -10.94
CA ASN A 135 6.21 -26.87 -10.39
C ASN A 135 6.25 -27.10 -8.86
N GLU A 136 7.27 -27.82 -8.37
CA GLU A 136 7.53 -27.96 -6.94
C GLU A 136 7.95 -26.62 -6.30
N GLU A 137 8.82 -25.86 -6.97
CA GLU A 137 9.18 -24.49 -6.55
C GLU A 137 7.96 -23.55 -6.52
N LEU A 138 7.08 -23.64 -7.52
CA LEU A 138 5.85 -22.86 -7.58
C LEU A 138 4.91 -23.19 -6.42
N HIS A 139 4.76 -24.48 -6.10
CA HIS A 139 3.97 -24.91 -4.94
C HIS A 139 4.56 -24.40 -3.62
N ALA A 140 5.87 -24.56 -3.41
CA ALA A 140 6.55 -24.07 -2.21
C ALA A 140 6.44 -22.53 -2.07
N ALA A 141 6.53 -21.79 -3.18
CA ALA A 141 6.33 -20.35 -3.18
C ALA A 141 4.89 -19.96 -2.83
N THR A 142 3.90 -20.71 -3.33
CA THR A 142 2.47 -20.49 -3.05
C THR A 142 2.17 -20.72 -1.57
N ASP A 143 2.68 -21.81 -0.98
CA ASP A 143 2.52 -22.10 0.45
C ASP A 143 3.14 -20.99 1.31
N ARG A 144 4.33 -20.51 0.93
CA ARG A 144 5.00 -19.41 1.62
C ARG A 144 4.21 -18.09 1.53
N VAL A 145 3.54 -17.82 0.40
CA VAL A 145 2.66 -16.66 0.29
C VAL A 145 1.48 -16.80 1.25
N ALA A 146 0.84 -17.97 1.32
CA ALA A 146 -0.26 -18.21 2.26
C ALA A 146 0.16 -18.05 3.74
N GLU A 147 1.34 -18.56 4.10
CA GLU A 147 1.91 -18.35 5.45
C GLU A 147 2.14 -16.87 5.76
N LEU A 148 2.66 -16.09 4.81
CA LEU A 148 2.90 -14.67 4.98
C LEU A 148 1.60 -13.87 5.07
N GLU A 149 0.57 -14.23 4.31
CA GLU A 149 -0.76 -13.61 4.40
C GLU A 149 -1.39 -13.82 5.78
N LEU A 150 -1.27 -15.04 6.34
CA LEU A 150 -1.71 -15.33 7.71
C LEU A 150 -0.91 -14.51 8.74
N ALA A 151 0.42 -14.42 8.58
CA ALA A 151 1.27 -13.63 9.47
C ALA A 151 0.97 -12.12 9.42
N ILE A 152 0.68 -11.58 8.23
CA ILE A 152 0.26 -10.19 8.07
C ILE A 152 -1.08 -9.94 8.78
N THR A 153 -2.03 -10.87 8.66
CA THR A 153 -3.33 -10.78 9.31
C THR A 153 -3.20 -10.79 10.84
N ASP A 154 -2.42 -11.71 11.41
CA ASP A 154 -2.15 -11.76 12.86
C ASP A 154 -1.42 -10.49 13.36
N LEU A 155 -0.45 -9.98 12.60
CA LEU A 155 0.22 -8.72 12.93
C LEU A 155 -0.74 -7.52 12.88
N HIS A 156 -1.67 -7.51 11.92
CA HIS A 156 -2.70 -6.48 11.83
C HIS A 156 -3.61 -6.49 13.06
N ASP A 157 -4.08 -7.67 13.48
CA ASP A 157 -4.90 -7.82 14.68
C ASP A 157 -4.17 -7.38 15.95
N LYS A 158 -2.90 -7.77 16.09
CA LYS A 158 -2.03 -7.30 17.19
C LYS A 158 -1.86 -5.78 17.18
N TYR A 159 -1.70 -5.19 15.99
CA TYR A 159 -1.59 -3.73 15.85
C TYR A 159 -2.88 -3.02 16.24
N VAL A 160 -4.05 -3.51 15.80
CA VAL A 160 -5.36 -2.95 16.15
C VAL A 160 -5.58 -3.02 17.66
N LYS A 161 -5.32 -4.16 18.29
CA LYS A 161 -5.39 -4.32 19.75
C LYS A 161 -4.45 -3.34 20.48
N SER A 162 -3.20 -3.22 20.03
CA SER A 162 -2.22 -2.27 20.59
C SER A 162 -2.63 -0.81 20.40
N LYS A 163 -3.25 -0.47 19.27
CA LYS A 163 -3.77 0.88 19.00
C LYS A 163 -4.93 1.21 19.93
N GLN A 164 -5.82 0.26 20.17
CA GLN A 164 -6.95 0.43 21.09
C GLN A 164 -6.47 0.60 22.54
N LEU A 165 -5.56 -0.27 23.00
CA LEU A 165 -4.97 -0.16 24.34
C LEU A 165 -4.26 1.19 24.56
N ARG A 166 -3.58 1.72 23.54
CA ARG A 166 -2.95 3.05 23.61
C ARG A 166 -3.98 4.18 23.79
N LYS A 167 -5.15 4.10 23.16
CA LYS A 167 -6.22 5.07 23.37
C LYS A 167 -6.79 4.99 24.79
N GLU A 168 -6.97 3.78 25.30
CA GLU A 168 -7.44 3.52 26.68
C GLU A 168 -6.46 4.11 27.70
N ILE A 169 -5.15 3.81 27.58
CA ILE A 169 -4.11 4.36 28.46
C ILE A 169 -4.05 5.89 28.37
N GLN A 170 -4.22 6.48 27.17
CA GLN A 170 -4.26 7.94 27.01
C GLN A 170 -5.46 8.57 27.74
N LEU A 171 -6.62 7.91 27.69
CA LEU A 171 -7.82 8.35 28.39
C LEU A 171 -7.63 8.24 29.92
N GLU A 172 -7.10 7.11 30.40
CA GLU A 172 -6.78 6.92 31.82
C GLU A 172 -5.77 7.96 32.32
N LEU A 173 -4.73 8.26 31.55
CA LEU A 173 -3.73 9.26 31.90
C LEU A 173 -4.31 10.68 31.95
N LYS A 174 -5.26 11.00 31.06
CA LYS A 174 -6.00 12.27 31.09
C LYS A 174 -6.84 12.36 32.37
N ASN A 175 -7.61 11.33 32.66
CA ASN A 175 -8.46 11.26 33.86
C ASN A 175 -7.63 11.33 35.15
N ALA A 176 -6.49 10.64 35.21
CA ALA A 176 -5.58 10.67 36.36
C ALA A 176 -4.98 12.08 36.58
N LYS A 177 -4.64 12.81 35.51
CA LYS A 177 -4.17 14.21 35.60
C LYS A 177 -5.26 15.14 36.11
N GLU A 178 -6.49 14.97 35.63
CA GLU A 178 -7.65 15.76 36.10
C GLU A 178 -7.92 15.50 37.58
N GLN A 179 -7.90 14.24 38.02
CA GLN A 179 -8.03 13.88 39.43
C GLN A 179 -6.88 14.45 40.29
N GLN A 180 -5.64 14.40 39.80
CA GLN A 180 -4.50 15.00 40.50
C GLN A 180 -4.63 16.52 40.63
N ASN A 181 -5.09 17.20 39.57
CA ASN A 181 -5.32 18.64 39.59
C ASN A 181 -6.45 19.01 40.55
N ALA A 182 -7.56 18.25 40.55
CA ALA A 182 -8.64 18.43 41.50
C ALA A 182 -8.16 18.25 42.96
N LYS A 183 -7.31 17.25 43.22
CA LYS A 183 -6.71 17.04 44.55
C LYS A 183 -5.82 18.21 44.97
N LYS A 184 -4.94 18.71 44.09
CA LYS A 184 -4.10 19.89 44.36
C LYS A 184 -4.92 21.15 44.61
N GLN A 185 -5.99 21.37 43.85
CA GLN A 185 -6.91 22.48 44.06
C GLN A 185 -7.61 22.36 45.42
N HIS A 186 -8.03 21.15 45.80
CA HIS A 186 -8.62 20.89 47.11
C HIS A 186 -7.63 21.15 48.26
N GLU A 187 -6.39 20.67 48.15
CA GLU A 187 -5.32 20.92 49.14
C GLU A 187 -5.00 22.43 49.27
N SER A 188 -4.86 23.15 48.14
CA SER A 188 -4.67 24.60 48.14
C SER A 188 -5.84 25.34 48.79
N TRP A 189 -7.07 24.89 48.55
CA TRP A 189 -8.27 25.47 49.17
C TRP A 189 -8.29 25.23 50.68
N GLN A 190 -7.88 24.05 51.15
CA GLN A 190 -7.74 23.78 52.58
C GLN A 190 -6.68 24.65 53.24
N LEU A 191 -5.51 24.83 52.62
CA LEU A 191 -4.45 25.70 53.13
C LEU A 191 -4.90 27.16 53.23
N MET A 192 -5.57 27.68 52.19
CA MET A 192 -6.15 29.02 52.21
C MET A 192 -7.18 29.20 53.32
N LYS A 193 -7.99 28.15 53.60
CA LYS A 193 -8.97 28.16 54.68
C LYS A 193 -8.30 28.24 56.05
N GLU A 194 -7.20 27.51 56.26
CA GLU A 194 -6.43 27.57 57.51
C GLU A 194 -5.70 28.91 57.70
N ASP A 195 -5.08 29.45 56.66
CA ASP A 195 -4.39 30.74 56.73
C ASP A 195 -5.38 31.90 56.95
N SER A 196 -6.55 31.85 56.30
CA SER A 196 -7.65 32.78 56.57
C SER A 196 -8.08 32.73 58.04
N LEU A 197 -8.15 31.54 58.63
CA LEU A 197 -8.48 31.36 60.05
C LEU A 197 -7.39 31.92 60.98
N LYS A 198 -6.10 31.71 60.66
CA LYS A 198 -4.97 32.28 61.42
C LYS A 198 -4.94 33.80 61.34
N ILE A 199 -5.13 34.38 60.16
CA ILE A 199 -5.20 35.83 59.95
C ILE A 199 -6.39 36.42 60.71
N HIS A 200 -7.56 35.78 60.64
CA HIS A 200 -8.74 36.20 61.39
C HIS A 200 -8.47 36.25 62.90
N ASN A 201 -7.82 35.22 63.46
CA ASN A 201 -7.45 35.19 64.87
C ASN A 201 -6.42 36.28 65.24
N LYS A 202 -5.41 36.53 64.38
CA LYS A 202 -4.41 37.58 64.62
C LYS A 202 -5.00 38.99 64.56
N ILE A 203 -5.91 39.24 63.62
CA ILE A 203 -6.67 40.49 63.51
C ILE A 203 -7.53 40.67 64.76
N LYS A 204 -8.21 39.61 65.22
CA LYS A 204 -8.99 39.64 66.47
C LYS A 204 -8.13 40.07 67.66
N THR A 205 -6.91 39.55 67.80
CA THR A 205 -5.98 39.93 68.89
C THR A 205 -5.47 41.37 68.77
N LEU A 206 -5.08 41.82 67.57
CA LEU A 206 -4.58 43.19 67.35
C LEU A 206 -5.68 44.26 67.47
N ALA A 207 -6.92 43.91 67.12
CA ALA A 207 -8.08 44.79 67.26
C ALA A 207 -8.39 45.14 68.73
N PHE A 208 -7.98 44.31 69.69
CA PHE A 208 -8.12 44.62 71.13
C PHE A 208 -7.06 45.61 71.66
N GLN A 209 -6.03 45.95 70.88
CA GLN A 209 -4.86 46.71 71.35
C GLN A 209 -4.73 48.13 70.80
N LEU A 210 -5.66 48.62 69.97
CA LEU A 210 -5.56 49.95 69.36
C LEU A 210 -6.34 51.03 70.15
N PRO A 211 -5.77 52.22 70.40
CA PRO A 211 -6.48 53.34 71.01
C PRO A 211 -7.56 53.87 70.05
N LEU A 212 -8.80 53.88 70.53
CA LEU A 212 -10.00 54.20 69.76
C LEU A 212 -10.20 55.72 69.66
N PHE A 213 -10.10 56.29 68.44
CA PHE A 213 -10.81 57.54 68.10
C PHE A 213 -12.06 57.22 67.27
N ARG A 214 -13.20 57.60 67.87
CA ARG A 214 -14.59 57.45 67.42
C ARG A 214 -14.82 58.37 66.21
N ALA A 215 -15.32 57.96 65.06
CA ALA A 215 -15.88 56.70 64.62
C ALA A 215 -15.59 56.58 63.11
N ARG A 216 -15.05 55.43 62.72
CA ARG A 216 -14.94 54.97 61.34
C ARG A 216 -15.53 53.56 61.28
N PRO A 217 -16.32 53.20 60.26
CA PRO A 217 -16.74 51.82 60.09
C PRO A 217 -15.63 51.01 59.41
N ASN A 218 -15.11 49.99 60.10
CA ASN A 218 -14.20 49.00 59.54
C ASN A 218 -15.01 47.87 58.89
N PHE A 219 -15.04 47.81 57.55
CA PHE A 219 -15.61 46.66 56.84
C PHE A 219 -14.66 46.12 55.80
N THR A 220 -13.74 45.27 56.26
CA THR A 220 -13.06 44.26 55.45
C THR A 220 -14.02 43.09 55.27
N ASN A 221 -14.80 43.07 54.19
CA ASN A 221 -15.33 41.88 53.52
C ASN A 221 -16.38 42.30 52.48
N LEU A 222 -15.91 42.65 51.30
CA LEU A 222 -16.77 42.79 50.12
C LEU A 222 -16.15 41.89 49.05
N LEU A 223 -16.83 40.78 48.78
CA LEU A 223 -16.43 39.73 47.84
C LEU A 223 -17.31 39.79 46.58
N PRO A 224 -16.80 39.36 45.41
CA PRO A 224 -17.49 39.48 44.12
C PRO A 224 -18.54 38.38 43.83
N ILE A 225 -19.25 38.60 42.72
CA ILE A 225 -20.57 38.14 42.25
C ILE A 225 -20.66 36.66 41.83
N ALA A 226 -21.88 36.10 41.84
CA ALA A 226 -22.43 35.29 40.75
C ALA A 226 -23.97 35.45 40.63
N LYS A 227 -24.49 35.10 39.45
CA LYS A 227 -25.76 35.47 38.80
C LYS A 227 -27.05 34.85 39.35
N ASP A 228 -28.15 35.47 38.90
CA ASP A 228 -29.56 35.04 38.89
C ASP A 228 -30.30 35.14 40.21
N ILE A 229 -31.11 36.20 40.39
CA ILE A 229 -32.56 36.13 40.67
C ILE A 229 -33.17 37.50 40.30
N ASP A 230 -34.30 37.48 39.60
CA ASP A 230 -35.18 38.63 39.32
C ASP A 230 -35.98 39.00 40.59
N ILE A 231 -35.32 39.62 41.58
CA ILE A 231 -35.98 40.11 42.81
C ILE A 231 -36.11 41.63 42.72
N ASP A 232 -37.32 42.15 42.89
CA ASP A 232 -37.52 43.56 43.18
C ASP A 232 -36.85 43.89 44.53
N ILE A 233 -35.65 44.46 44.44
CA ILE A 233 -34.81 44.79 45.59
C ILE A 233 -35.53 45.74 46.55
N LEU A 234 -36.36 46.65 46.04
CA LEU A 234 -37.05 47.60 46.88
C LEU A 234 -38.15 46.90 47.68
N GLU A 235 -38.93 46.02 47.06
CA GLU A 235 -39.90 45.20 47.78
C GLU A 235 -39.23 44.33 48.84
N PHE A 236 -38.11 43.70 48.49
CA PHE A 236 -37.31 42.93 49.43
C PHE A 236 -36.87 43.78 50.64
N LEU A 237 -36.36 44.98 50.40
CA LEU A 237 -35.90 45.88 51.46
C LEU A 237 -37.04 46.37 52.36
N LYS A 238 -38.21 46.68 51.77
CA LYS A 238 -39.43 47.04 52.52
C LYS A 238 -39.87 45.89 53.44
N ILE A 239 -39.77 44.64 52.98
CA ILE A 239 -40.09 43.46 53.80
C ILE A 239 -39.05 43.24 54.89
N LYS A 240 -37.76 43.38 54.56
CA LYS A 240 -36.65 43.01 55.47
C LYS A 240 -36.29 44.08 56.49
N ALA A 241 -36.55 45.35 56.20
CA ALA A 241 -36.32 46.45 57.11
C ALA A 241 -37.52 47.42 57.05
N PRO A 242 -38.72 46.99 57.49
CA PRO A 242 -39.95 47.76 57.34
C PRO A 242 -39.97 49.06 58.15
N SER A 243 -39.12 49.15 59.18
CA SER A 243 -38.95 50.37 59.99
C SER A 243 -38.07 51.42 59.32
N TYR A 244 -37.40 51.10 58.21
CA TYR A 244 -36.58 52.04 57.46
C TYR A 244 -37.38 52.71 56.35
N HIS A 245 -37.18 54.01 56.15
CA HIS A 245 -37.93 54.77 55.15
C HIS A 245 -37.34 54.57 53.75
N TRP A 246 -37.83 53.55 53.06
CA TRP A 246 -37.41 53.22 51.70
C TRP A 246 -38.11 54.09 50.65
N ASN A 247 -37.32 54.78 49.84
CA ASN A 247 -37.77 55.50 48.65
C ASN A 247 -36.88 55.11 47.46
N ASP A 248 -37.50 54.88 46.31
CA ASP A 248 -36.90 54.54 45.02
C ASP A 248 -35.80 55.53 44.62
N GLN A 249 -35.95 56.80 45.03
CA GLN A 249 -34.98 57.86 44.79
C GLN A 249 -33.81 57.86 45.78
N SER A 250 -33.87 57.08 46.86
CA SER A 250 -32.88 57.10 47.95
C SER A 250 -31.92 55.90 47.91
N VAL A 251 -32.05 54.99 46.96
CA VAL A 251 -31.25 53.76 46.89
C VAL A 251 -30.39 53.74 45.63
N PHE A 252 -29.13 53.35 45.78
CA PHE A 252 -28.27 52.89 44.70
C PHE A 252 -28.17 51.37 44.78
N TYR A 253 -28.70 50.70 43.75
CA TYR A 253 -28.50 49.28 43.57
C TYR A 253 -27.46 49.00 42.50
N VAL A 254 -26.47 48.17 42.83
CA VAL A 254 -25.43 47.73 41.91
C VAL A 254 -25.51 46.20 41.81
N PRO A 255 -26.06 45.66 40.71
CA PRO A 255 -26.33 44.22 40.62
C PRO A 255 -25.07 43.38 40.41
N THR A 256 -24.01 43.97 39.88
CA THR A 256 -22.79 43.27 39.53
C THR A 256 -21.56 44.08 39.97
N GLY A 257 -20.84 43.54 40.96
CA GLY A 257 -19.38 43.64 41.06
C GLY A 257 -18.88 45.03 41.34
N LEU A 258 -18.92 45.41 42.61
CA LEU A 258 -18.03 46.46 43.10
C LEU A 258 -16.59 45.98 42.91
N VAL A 259 -15.89 46.49 41.90
CA VAL A 259 -14.42 46.45 41.89
C VAL A 259 -13.96 47.49 42.91
N LEU A 260 -13.79 47.05 44.16
CA LEU A 260 -13.25 47.87 45.25
C LEU A 260 -11.75 48.08 45.08
N SER A 261 -11.39 48.85 44.05
CA SER A 261 -10.09 49.46 43.96
C SER A 261 -10.15 50.88 44.51
N ALA A 262 -10.31 51.01 45.83
CA ALA A 262 -10.04 52.27 46.53
C ALA A 262 -9.40 51.97 47.89
N ARG A 263 -8.06 51.98 47.95
CA ARG A 263 -7.33 51.95 49.22
C ARG A 263 -7.39 53.33 49.87
N SER A 264 -7.76 53.35 51.15
CA SER A 264 -7.66 54.42 52.17
C SER A 264 -8.69 55.57 52.22
N SER A 265 -9.60 55.71 51.26
CA SER A 265 -10.86 56.46 51.43
C SER A 265 -11.92 55.90 50.49
N GLN A 266 -13.00 55.32 51.01
CA GLN A 266 -13.98 54.53 50.24
C GLN A 266 -14.77 55.40 49.26
N HIS A 267 -14.22 55.58 48.07
CA HIS A 267 -14.92 56.10 46.91
C HIS A 267 -15.30 54.95 45.98
N TYR A 268 -16.52 55.00 45.45
CA TYR A 268 -17.06 54.06 44.48
C TYR A 268 -17.17 54.74 43.12
N LEU A 269 -16.68 54.09 42.07
CA LEU A 269 -16.80 54.54 40.69
C LEU A 269 -17.93 53.77 40.03
N LYS A 270 -18.89 54.48 39.43
CA LYS A 270 -19.96 53.90 38.62
C LYS A 270 -19.89 54.46 37.21
N TYR A 271 -19.89 53.57 36.23
CA TYR A 271 -20.10 53.95 34.83
C TYR A 271 -21.58 53.82 34.50
N SER A 272 -22.12 54.81 33.81
CA SER A 272 -23.48 54.80 33.26
C SER A 272 -23.42 55.25 31.80
N PRO A 273 -24.37 54.85 30.94
CA PRO A 273 -24.43 55.36 29.58
C PRO A 273 -24.64 56.87 29.55
N VAL A 274 -24.06 57.53 28.55
CA VAL A 274 -24.39 58.92 28.21
C VAL A 274 -25.64 58.92 27.33
N SER A 275 -26.45 59.98 27.42
CA SER A 275 -27.62 60.12 26.57
C SER A 275 -27.21 60.11 25.09
N ALA A 276 -27.78 59.19 24.31
CA ALA A 276 -27.46 59.02 22.90
C ALA A 276 -28.66 58.43 22.15
N VAL A 277 -28.89 58.90 20.92
CA VAL A 277 -29.84 58.26 19.98
C VAL A 277 -29.04 57.31 19.11
N LEU A 278 -29.47 56.06 19.03
CA LEU A 278 -28.78 55.05 18.24
C LEU A 278 -29.06 55.25 16.75
N SER A 279 -28.03 55.20 15.91
CA SER A 279 -28.17 55.50 14.47
C SER A 279 -29.14 54.56 13.72
N ASP A 280 -29.36 53.36 14.24
CA ASP A 280 -30.20 52.32 13.64
C ASP A 280 -31.59 52.21 14.29
N SER A 281 -31.90 53.01 15.32
CA SER A 281 -33.20 52.96 15.98
C SER A 281 -33.61 54.29 16.61
N ASP A 282 -34.91 54.56 16.66
CA ASP A 282 -35.46 55.71 17.40
C ASP A 282 -35.33 55.56 18.93
N PHE A 283 -34.58 54.55 19.39
CA PHE A 283 -34.35 54.29 20.81
C PHE A 283 -33.31 55.27 21.35
N GLN A 284 -33.73 56.07 22.32
CA GLN A 284 -32.86 56.98 23.04
C GLN A 284 -32.33 56.27 24.29
N VAL A 285 -31.03 56.03 24.31
CA VAL A 285 -30.33 55.60 25.52
C VAL A 285 -30.28 56.79 26.46
N GLU A 286 -30.72 56.60 27.70
CA GLU A 286 -30.70 57.62 28.74
C GLU A 286 -29.98 57.10 29.98
N PRO A 287 -29.24 57.96 30.70
CA PRO A 287 -28.65 57.57 31.98
C PRO A 287 -29.77 57.28 32.98
N ALA A 288 -29.60 56.22 33.79
CA ALA A 288 -30.55 55.88 34.85
C ALA A 288 -30.68 56.98 35.92
N TYR A 289 -29.68 57.88 36.04
CA TYR A 289 -29.67 58.98 37.00
C TYR A 289 -29.51 60.32 36.26
N LYS A 290 -30.64 60.90 35.86
CA LYS A 290 -30.68 62.23 35.21
C LYS A 290 -30.48 63.39 36.20
N SER A 291 -30.74 63.16 37.49
CA SER A 291 -30.60 64.19 38.54
C SER A 291 -29.14 64.63 38.67
N ARG A 292 -28.91 65.94 38.51
CA ARG A 292 -27.59 66.58 38.64
C ARG A 292 -27.25 66.98 40.08
N ASP A 293 -28.19 66.82 41.01
CA ASP A 293 -27.97 67.24 42.39
C ASP A 293 -27.07 66.25 43.15
N PRO A 294 -26.27 66.73 44.11
CA PRO A 294 -25.43 65.88 44.95
C PRO A 294 -26.29 65.09 45.93
N GLU A 295 -26.95 64.05 45.40
CA GLU A 295 -27.82 63.20 46.18
C GLU A 295 -27.00 62.26 47.06
N ILE A 296 -27.42 62.21 48.33
CA ILE A 296 -26.99 61.20 49.29
C ILE A 296 -27.96 60.04 49.13
N ARG A 297 -27.42 58.84 48.91
CA ARG A 297 -28.24 57.63 48.77
C ARG A 297 -27.60 56.44 49.47
N GLU A 298 -28.44 55.48 49.81
CA GLU A 298 -28.04 54.21 50.40
C GLU A 298 -27.55 53.26 49.32
N LEU A 299 -26.30 52.79 49.45
CA LEU A 299 -25.71 51.85 48.50
C LEU A 299 -25.94 50.42 48.98
N ILE A 300 -26.51 49.60 48.10
CA ILE A 300 -26.88 48.22 48.35
C ILE A 300 -26.40 47.37 47.17
N THR A 301 -25.87 46.19 47.46
CA THR A 301 -25.43 45.21 46.45
C THR A 301 -25.95 43.83 46.80
N HIS A 302 -26.02 42.92 45.84
CA HIS A 302 -26.20 41.50 46.11
C HIS A 302 -24.85 40.79 46.27
N GLY A 303 -24.79 39.83 47.19
CA GLY A 303 -23.70 38.87 47.29
C GLY A 303 -24.23 37.44 47.40
N HIS A 304 -23.32 36.46 47.40
CA HIS A 304 -23.66 35.02 47.45
C HIS A 304 -24.60 34.63 48.61
N LYS A 305 -24.64 35.42 49.69
CA LYS A 305 -25.44 35.13 50.89
C LYS A 305 -26.64 36.06 51.08
N GLY A 306 -27.01 36.84 50.06
CA GLY A 306 -28.13 37.77 50.10
C GLY A 306 -27.72 39.23 49.89
N VAL A 307 -28.62 40.14 50.26
CA VAL A 307 -28.43 41.58 50.11
C VAL A 307 -27.41 42.11 51.12
N ILE A 308 -26.47 42.93 50.64
CA ILE A 308 -25.40 43.54 51.40
C ILE A 308 -25.57 45.06 51.37
N TYR A 309 -25.65 45.65 52.55
CA TYR A 309 -25.66 47.10 52.73
C TYR A 309 -24.23 47.65 52.80
N LEU A 310 -23.93 48.67 51.99
CA LEU A 310 -22.58 49.23 51.82
C LEU A 310 -22.39 50.58 52.49
N GLY A 311 -23.48 51.28 52.84
CA GLY A 311 -23.43 52.59 53.52
C GLY A 311 -24.17 53.70 52.77
N LEU A 312 -24.10 54.90 53.34
CA LEU A 312 -24.58 56.14 52.75
C LEU A 312 -23.49 56.75 51.88
N TYR A 313 -23.81 56.98 50.61
CA TYR A 313 -22.90 57.54 49.63
C TYR A 313 -23.43 58.85 49.08
N LYS A 314 -22.55 59.85 48.98
CA LYS A 314 -22.82 61.11 48.31
C LYS A 314 -22.13 61.12 46.95
N ARG A 315 -22.86 61.46 45.88
CA ARG A 315 -22.24 61.68 44.57
C ARG A 315 -21.27 62.87 44.67
N PHE A 316 -20.01 62.64 44.34
CA PHE A 316 -19.02 63.69 44.17
C PHE A 316 -19.17 64.25 42.75
N VAL A 317 -19.61 65.49 42.66
CA VAL A 317 -19.69 66.24 41.41
C VAL A 317 -18.48 67.18 41.39
N PRO A 318 -17.40 66.86 40.66
CA PRO A 318 -16.29 67.79 40.55
C PRO A 318 -16.73 69.02 39.76
N ASP A 319 -16.26 70.22 40.15
CA ASP A 319 -16.65 71.50 39.53
C ASP A 319 -16.33 71.61 38.01
N CYS A 320 -15.62 70.63 37.44
CA CYS A 320 -15.26 70.53 36.01
C CYS A 320 -16.29 69.79 35.13
N VAL A 321 -17.58 69.78 35.51
CA VAL A 321 -18.70 69.06 34.84
C VAL A 321 -18.86 69.34 33.33
N ALA A 322 -18.23 70.40 32.81
CA ALA A 322 -18.24 70.71 31.38
C ALA A 322 -17.62 69.60 30.50
N SER A 323 -16.75 68.73 31.04
CA SER A 323 -16.12 67.65 30.24
C SER A 323 -16.87 66.32 30.24
N THR A 324 -17.89 66.13 31.09
CA THR A 324 -18.60 64.84 31.21
C THR A 324 -19.79 64.69 30.26
N THR A 325 -20.27 65.77 29.65
CA THR A 325 -21.38 65.72 28.67
C THR A 325 -20.99 65.06 27.36
N ALA A 326 -19.71 65.11 26.98
CA ALA A 326 -19.22 64.48 25.74
C ALA A 326 -19.07 62.95 25.86
N GLY A 327 -19.13 62.41 27.08
CA GLY A 327 -18.87 61.00 27.37
C GLY A 327 -17.41 60.57 27.18
N MET A 328 -17.06 59.43 27.76
CA MET A 328 -15.77 58.75 27.56
C MET A 328 -15.97 57.35 27.00
N ILE A 329 -14.95 56.84 26.32
CA ILE A 329 -14.88 55.43 25.93
C ILE A 329 -14.65 54.60 27.21
N LEU A 330 -15.32 53.45 27.32
CA LEU A 330 -15.14 52.56 28.46
C LEU A 330 -13.69 52.04 28.47
N PRO A 331 -12.93 52.18 29.56
CA PRO A 331 -11.57 51.66 29.63
C PRO A 331 -11.53 50.12 29.48
N ASP A 332 -10.58 49.59 28.70
CA ASP A 332 -10.45 48.13 28.44
C ASP A 332 -10.38 47.27 29.71
N LEU A 333 -9.80 47.82 30.77
CA LEU A 333 -9.67 47.20 32.10
C LEU A 333 -11.01 47.02 32.83
N MET A 334 -12.10 47.62 32.32
CA MET A 334 -13.45 47.61 32.90
C MET A 334 -14.46 46.84 32.03
N SER A 335 -13.97 45.92 31.19
CA SER A 335 -14.82 45.07 30.32
C SER A 335 -15.77 44.16 31.10
N ASP A 336 -15.48 43.87 32.37
CA ASP A 336 -16.38 43.17 33.29
C ASP A 336 -17.67 43.95 33.60
N GLN A 337 -17.65 45.29 33.43
CA GLN A 337 -18.80 46.18 33.68
C GLN A 337 -19.80 46.22 32.52
N LEU A 338 -19.45 45.67 31.34
CA LEU A 338 -20.29 45.71 30.14
C LEU A 338 -21.66 45.05 30.34
N SER A 339 -21.71 43.95 31.09
CA SER A 339 -22.99 43.28 31.40
C SER A 339 -23.88 44.18 32.27
N SER A 340 -23.30 44.87 33.25
CA SER A 340 -24.01 45.80 34.13
C SER A 340 -24.58 47.00 33.37
N LEU A 341 -23.79 47.57 32.45
CA LEU A 341 -24.20 48.70 31.62
C LEU A 341 -25.35 48.35 30.69
N SER A 342 -25.30 47.20 30.02
CA SER A 342 -26.41 46.73 29.18
C SER A 342 -27.67 46.50 30.01
N GLU A 343 -27.56 45.82 31.16
CA GLU A 343 -28.69 45.58 32.08
C GLU A 343 -29.30 46.89 32.62
N GLU A 344 -28.51 47.94 32.81
CA GLU A 344 -29.01 49.27 33.20
C GLU A 344 -29.86 49.90 32.09
N ILE A 345 -29.43 49.80 30.81
CA ILE A 345 -30.20 50.29 29.66
C ILE A 345 -31.52 49.51 29.55
N TYR A 346 -31.47 48.17 29.63
CA TYR A 346 -32.67 47.34 29.59
C TYR A 346 -33.64 47.71 30.70
N ARG A 347 -33.20 47.83 31.95
CA ARG A 347 -34.10 48.21 33.05
C ARG A 347 -34.73 49.58 32.83
N THR A 348 -33.94 50.57 32.39
CA THR A 348 -34.46 51.92 32.09
C THR A 348 -35.49 51.87 30.97
N ALA A 349 -35.24 51.10 29.90
CA ALA A 349 -36.16 50.91 28.79
C ALA A 349 -37.48 50.22 29.22
N HIS A 350 -37.38 49.17 30.05
CA HIS A 350 -38.52 48.45 30.60
C HIS A 350 -39.38 49.37 31.49
N SER A 351 -38.76 50.14 32.39
CA SER A 351 -39.48 51.09 33.25
C SER A 351 -40.14 52.23 32.48
N ALA A 352 -39.57 52.63 31.34
CA ALA A 352 -40.16 53.62 30.44
C ALA A 352 -41.25 53.02 29.51
N GLY A 353 -41.47 51.70 29.53
CA GLY A 353 -42.41 51.01 28.65
C GLY A 353 -41.99 51.03 27.17
N SER A 354 -40.74 51.36 26.87
CA SER A 354 -40.24 51.58 25.50
C SER A 354 -39.21 50.52 25.13
N LEU A 355 -39.67 49.36 24.69
CA LEU A 355 -38.79 48.26 24.23
C LEU A 355 -38.61 48.22 22.71
N ALA A 356 -39.42 48.97 21.96
CA ALA A 356 -39.32 49.02 20.50
C ALA A 356 -37.97 49.63 20.08
N GLY A 357 -37.22 48.91 19.24
CA GLY A 357 -35.93 49.37 18.75
C GLY A 357 -34.75 49.23 19.72
N LEU A 358 -34.94 48.58 20.88
CA LEU A 358 -33.86 48.31 21.82
C LEU A 358 -32.92 47.23 21.25
N PRO A 359 -31.60 47.50 21.08
CA PRO A 359 -30.67 46.52 20.56
C PRO A 359 -30.53 45.31 21.48
N THR A 360 -29.98 44.19 20.98
CA THR A 360 -29.64 43.03 21.83
C THR A 360 -28.49 43.37 22.79
N THR A 361 -28.36 42.60 23.87
CA THR A 361 -27.27 42.75 24.86
C THR A 361 -25.91 42.72 24.19
N GLU A 362 -25.68 41.79 23.26
CA GLU A 362 -24.42 41.66 22.53
C GLU A 362 -24.14 42.89 21.65
N LYS A 363 -25.18 43.44 21.00
CA LYS A 363 -25.06 44.65 20.18
C LYS A 363 -24.74 45.87 21.06
N LEU A 364 -25.39 46.02 22.22
CA LEU A 364 -25.07 47.09 23.18
C LEU A 364 -23.62 46.99 23.69
N GLN A 365 -23.16 45.79 24.03
CA GLN A 365 -21.78 45.58 24.48
C GLN A 365 -20.76 45.94 23.38
N ALA A 366 -21.05 45.56 22.13
CA ALA A 366 -20.22 45.93 20.99
C ALA A 366 -20.14 47.46 20.80
N LEU A 367 -21.28 48.16 20.93
CA LEU A 367 -21.34 49.63 20.83
C LEU A 367 -20.57 50.34 21.95
N PHE A 368 -20.47 49.75 23.15
CA PHE A 368 -19.62 50.30 24.20
C PHE A 368 -18.13 50.04 23.94
N LEU A 369 -17.80 48.86 23.41
CA LEU A 369 -16.43 48.48 23.10
C LEU A 369 -15.84 49.27 21.92
N ASP A 370 -16.65 49.57 20.91
CA ASP A 370 -16.23 50.37 19.75
C ASP A 370 -16.26 51.89 20.02
N GLY A 371 -16.81 52.31 21.17
CA GLY A 371 -16.89 53.70 21.60
C GLY A 371 -18.02 54.51 20.96
N THR A 372 -18.89 53.89 20.16
CA THR A 372 -20.10 54.50 19.61
C THR A 372 -21.06 54.91 20.72
N LEU A 373 -21.27 54.03 21.70
CA LEU A 373 -21.90 54.37 22.96
C LEU A 373 -20.84 54.74 23.99
N LYS A 374 -20.94 55.97 24.49
CA LYS A 374 -20.04 56.49 25.51
C LYS A 374 -20.63 56.33 26.90
N VAL A 375 -19.74 56.27 27.88
CA VAL A 375 -20.09 56.21 29.31
C VAL A 375 -19.73 57.51 30.02
N GLN A 376 -20.45 57.80 31.09
CA GLN A 376 -20.10 58.80 32.09
C GLN A 376 -19.65 58.09 33.36
N CYS A 377 -18.56 58.54 33.96
CA CYS A 377 -18.06 58.03 35.23
C CYS A 377 -18.54 58.93 36.38
N SER A 378 -19.27 58.36 37.32
CA SER A 378 -19.72 59.02 38.55
C SER A 378 -18.92 58.50 39.74
N ILE A 379 -18.40 59.42 40.55
CA ILE A 379 -17.67 59.11 41.76
C ILE A 379 -18.63 59.29 42.94
N TYR A 380 -18.68 58.31 43.83
CA TYR A 380 -19.50 58.31 45.03
C TYR A 380 -18.60 58.19 46.25
N GLN A 381 -18.78 59.08 47.23
CA GLN A 381 -18.03 59.07 48.47
C GLN A 381 -18.88 58.46 49.59
N CYS A 382 -18.35 57.49 50.31
CA CYS A 382 -18.97 57.01 51.55
C CYS A 382 -18.94 58.13 52.59
N ILE A 383 -20.10 58.59 53.03
CA ILE A 383 -20.27 59.66 54.02
C ILE A 383 -20.89 59.18 55.33
N GLY A 384 -21.40 57.96 55.36
CA GLY A 384 -22.02 57.40 56.55
C GLY A 384 -22.29 55.92 56.41
N PHE A 385 -22.68 55.29 57.51
CA PHE A 385 -23.04 53.88 57.52
C PHE A 385 -24.11 53.65 58.58
N ASN A 386 -25.29 53.22 58.15
CA ASN A 386 -26.36 52.86 59.06
C ASN A 386 -26.12 51.44 59.62
N GLN A 387 -25.55 51.40 60.83
CA GLN A 387 -25.19 50.16 61.49
C GLN A 387 -26.40 49.29 61.83
N ASP A 388 -27.54 49.90 62.15
CA ASP A 388 -28.76 49.20 62.51
C ASP A 388 -29.39 48.57 61.27
N LEU A 389 -29.45 49.31 60.17
CA LEU A 389 -29.87 48.77 58.88
C LEU A 389 -28.98 47.61 58.42
N TYR A 390 -27.66 47.76 58.53
CA TYR A 390 -26.72 46.68 58.25
C TYR A 390 -27.00 45.42 59.08
N ARG A 391 -27.23 45.60 60.39
CA ARG A 391 -27.53 44.49 61.30
C ARG A 391 -28.82 43.80 60.91
N THR A 392 -29.88 44.56 60.66
CA THR A 392 -31.18 44.02 60.22
C THR A 392 -31.03 43.18 58.96
N LEU A 393 -30.28 43.65 57.96
CA LEU A 393 -30.07 42.92 56.71
C LEU A 393 -29.10 41.73 56.84
N THR A 394 -28.22 41.73 57.85
CA THR A 394 -27.19 40.68 58.03
C THR A 394 -27.59 39.59 59.04
N GLN A 395 -28.45 39.89 60.03
CA GLN A 395 -28.72 39.00 61.15
C GLN A 395 -29.57 37.76 60.80
N GLU A 396 -30.37 37.77 59.74
CA GLU A 396 -31.13 36.58 59.29
C GLU A 396 -30.38 35.65 58.31
N ASN A 397 -29.25 36.08 57.74
CA ASN A 397 -28.46 35.24 56.82
C ASN A 397 -27.58 34.21 57.56
N LYS A 398 -27.73 34.09 58.89
CA LYS A 398 -27.13 33.00 59.65
C LYS A 398 -28.09 31.82 59.63
N PRO A 399 -27.75 30.69 58.97
CA PRO A 399 -28.56 29.48 59.06
C PRO A 399 -28.66 29.11 60.55
N GLU A 400 -29.86 28.81 61.04
CA GLU A 400 -30.11 28.36 62.41
C GLU A 400 -29.29 27.09 62.71
N ALA A 401 -28.03 27.28 63.09
CA ALA A 401 -27.09 26.20 63.31
C ALA A 401 -27.34 25.61 64.70
N LYS A 402 -28.23 24.61 64.70
CA LYS A 402 -28.26 23.41 65.57
C LYS A 402 -27.44 23.54 66.86
N ARG A 403 -28.10 23.90 67.95
CA ARG A 403 -27.63 23.64 69.33
C ARG A 403 -27.36 22.13 69.50
N LYS A 404 -26.10 21.68 69.50
CA LYS A 404 -25.74 20.33 69.96
C LYS A 404 -24.46 20.31 70.81
N LYS A 405 -24.53 19.40 71.79
CA LYS A 405 -23.77 19.24 73.04
C LYS A 405 -22.36 18.65 72.81
N PRO A 406 -21.39 18.89 73.72
CA PRO A 406 -20.05 18.33 73.62
C PRO A 406 -19.90 17.02 74.41
N GLY A 407 -19.09 16.09 73.88
CA GLY A 407 -18.51 14.99 74.67
C GLY A 407 -17.90 13.83 73.87
N MET A 408 -16.61 13.61 74.14
CA MET A 408 -15.80 12.38 74.04
C MET A 408 -14.94 12.11 72.79
N ASP A 409 -13.68 12.54 72.92
CA ASP A 409 -12.44 11.75 73.09
C ASP A 409 -11.93 10.78 72.00
N GLU A 410 -10.64 10.96 71.71
CA GLU A 410 -9.75 10.25 70.78
C GLU A 410 -9.08 9.01 71.41
N GLU A 411 -8.69 8.03 70.58
CA GLU A 411 -7.49 7.21 70.82
C GLU A 411 -6.89 6.61 69.51
N GLU A 412 -5.59 6.91 69.31
CA GLU A 412 -4.44 6.16 68.74
C GLU A 412 -4.56 5.02 67.70
N HIS A 413 -3.69 5.05 66.65
CA HIS A 413 -2.74 3.95 66.34
C HIS A 413 -1.77 4.18 65.12
N VAL A 414 -0.46 4.17 65.43
CA VAL A 414 0.70 3.37 64.90
C VAL A 414 1.17 3.36 63.41
N GLU A 415 2.49 3.61 63.26
CA GLU A 415 3.39 3.53 62.08
C GLU A 415 3.76 2.09 61.60
N ARG A 416 4.04 1.93 60.29
CA ARG A 416 5.04 0.96 59.75
C ARG A 416 5.70 1.45 58.45
N GLY A 417 7.02 1.22 58.35
CA GLY A 417 7.95 1.73 57.33
C GLY A 417 8.08 0.93 56.02
N SER A 418 8.91 1.47 55.11
CA SER A 418 9.15 0.99 53.73
C SER A 418 10.65 0.79 53.43
N PRO A 419 11.06 -0.20 52.60
CA PRO A 419 12.43 -0.28 52.09
C PRO A 419 12.58 0.14 50.61
N LYS A 420 13.74 0.73 50.30
CA LYS A 420 14.21 1.26 49.01
C LYS A 420 14.62 0.15 48.01
N LYS A 421 14.44 0.37 46.70
CA LYS A 421 15.07 -0.37 45.58
C LYS A 421 16.05 0.53 44.80
N PRO A 422 17.20 0.02 44.30
CA PRO A 422 18.00 0.69 43.29
C PRO A 422 17.96 0.03 41.90
N ARG A 423 18.50 0.81 40.95
CA ARG A 423 18.46 0.78 39.47
C ARG A 423 19.22 -0.39 38.81
N GLY A 424 18.79 -0.75 37.60
CA GLY A 424 19.66 -1.39 36.60
C GLY A 424 18.93 -1.83 35.32
N VAL A 425 19.10 -1.10 34.21
CA VAL A 425 18.87 -1.58 32.83
C VAL A 425 19.90 -0.94 31.90
N PRO A 426 20.66 -1.69 31.07
CA PRO A 426 21.50 -1.14 30.01
C PRO A 426 20.80 -1.13 28.64
N SER A 427 21.20 -0.16 27.80
CA SER A 427 20.63 0.17 26.49
C SER A 427 21.01 -0.80 25.35
N ILE A 428 20.04 -1.04 24.47
CA ILE A 428 20.17 -1.81 23.22
C ILE A 428 20.94 -1.01 22.15
N LYS A 429 22.01 -1.59 21.61
CA LYS A 429 22.71 -1.11 20.40
C LYS A 429 21.92 -1.50 19.15
N LYS A 430 21.63 -0.52 18.29
CA LYS A 430 21.14 -0.69 16.92
C LYS A 430 22.30 -1.12 16.02
N SER A 431 22.13 -2.22 15.27
CA SER A 431 22.97 -2.54 14.11
C SER A 431 22.21 -2.21 12.82
N SER A 432 22.84 -1.39 11.99
CA SER A 432 22.41 -0.97 10.67
C SER A 432 22.74 -2.06 9.64
N GLY A 433 21.72 -2.72 9.09
CA GLY A 433 21.85 -3.63 7.96
C GLY A 433 21.76 -2.87 6.63
N GLN A 434 22.89 -2.81 5.92
CA GLN A 434 23.02 -2.28 4.56
C GLN A 434 22.22 -3.12 3.55
N ARG A 435 21.39 -2.47 2.72
CA ARG A 435 20.80 -3.06 1.51
C ARG A 435 21.81 -2.96 0.37
N ALA A 436 22.36 -4.08 -0.07
CA ALA A 436 23.00 -4.20 -1.37
C ALA A 436 21.93 -4.56 -2.42
N ARG A 437 21.75 -3.68 -3.41
CA ARG A 437 21.08 -4.01 -4.68
C ARG A 437 22.14 -4.62 -5.63
N PRO A 438 21.85 -5.71 -6.36
CA PRO A 438 22.58 -6.00 -7.57
C PRO A 438 21.93 -5.29 -8.75
N SER A 439 22.78 -4.57 -9.48
CA SER A 439 22.55 -4.05 -10.81
C SER A 439 22.56 -5.18 -11.85
N LYS A 440 21.58 -5.11 -12.77
CA LYS A 440 21.60 -5.45 -14.21
C LYS A 440 22.53 -6.56 -14.72
N MET A 441 22.01 -7.44 -15.57
CA MET A 441 22.57 -7.61 -16.92
C MET A 441 21.62 -8.33 -17.90
N ARG A 442 21.55 -7.72 -19.10
CA ARG A 442 21.16 -8.16 -20.46
C ARG A 442 20.03 -9.17 -20.65
#